data_AF-S4PR03-F1
#
_entry.id   AF-S4PR03-F1
#
_cell.length_a   1.000
_cell.length_b   1.000
_cell.length_c   1.000
_cell.angle_alpha   90.00
_cell.angle_beta   90.00
_cell.angle_gamma   90.00
#
_symmetry.space_group_name_H-M   'P 1'
#
loop_
_entity.id
_entity.type
_entity.pdbx_description
1 polymer ?
#
loop_
_entity_poly.entity_id
_entity_poly.type
_entity_poly.pdbx_seq_one_letter_code
_entity_poly.pdbx_strand_id
1 'polypeptide(L)'
;MAFIKTDYSNNKHLDFSALPKGNYEMIIKSAQERATENGAESLQLDLVVRNDLDGVDELKNTNAKYHNRHVFMDNWKRRDTHQYDWDNFQNIFEAVQIPEGHDIKSIQDLTQELANKPAKVYVKKTVDNYNGEKKEINQIAPWNFSKSDYPQVQHVWKDQKDGKNPFAGNQPASAPADDPFANSGDSIDISVDDLPF
;
A
#
# COMPACT_ATOMS: atom_id res chain seq x y z
N MET A 1 33.84 -30.46 20.46
CA MET A 1 33.25 -29.13 20.18
C MET A 1 32.00 -29.34 19.35
N ALA A 2 30.91 -28.62 19.62
CA ALA A 2 29.70 -28.70 18.81
C ALA A 2 29.91 -27.91 17.51
N PHE A 3 29.61 -28.55 16.37
CA PHE A 3 29.76 -27.97 15.03
C PHE A 3 28.75 -26.84 14.76
N ILE A 4 27.57 -26.90 15.38
CA ILE A 4 26.57 -25.84 15.35
C ILE A 4 25.79 -25.86 16.67
N LYS A 5 25.41 -24.68 17.15
CA LYS A 5 24.45 -24.51 18.25
C LYS A 5 23.18 -23.95 17.64
N THR A 6 22.11 -24.73 17.67
CA THR A 6 20.81 -24.27 17.19
C THR A 6 20.32 -23.15 18.10
N ASP A 7 20.17 -21.96 17.55
CA ASP A 7 19.59 -20.79 18.21
C ASP A 7 18.38 -20.34 17.40
N TYR A 8 17.20 -20.52 17.99
CA TYR A 8 15.91 -20.19 17.37
C TYR A 8 15.35 -18.85 17.88
N SER A 9 16.11 -18.09 18.69
CA SER A 9 15.66 -16.80 19.25
C SER A 9 15.28 -15.78 18.18
N ASN A 10 15.84 -15.89 16.98
CA ASN A 10 15.53 -15.05 15.83
C ASN A 10 14.58 -15.70 14.81
N ASN A 11 14.13 -16.93 15.05
CA ASN A 11 13.18 -17.60 14.16
C ASN A 11 11.81 -16.91 14.26
N LYS A 12 11.52 -16.04 13.29
CA LYS A 12 10.16 -15.55 13.07
C LYS A 12 9.39 -16.62 12.29
N HIS A 13 8.63 -17.45 13.01
CA HIS A 13 7.61 -18.28 12.36
C HIS A 13 6.56 -17.32 11.77
N LEU A 14 6.62 -17.13 10.45
CA LEU A 14 5.63 -16.33 9.74
C LEU A 14 4.33 -17.12 9.71
N ASP A 15 3.34 -16.66 10.44
CA ASP A 15 1.98 -17.16 10.28
C ASP A 15 1.42 -16.61 8.97
N PHE A 16 1.09 -17.50 8.05
CA PHE A 16 0.48 -17.19 6.76
C PHE A 16 -1.06 -17.16 6.83
N SER A 17 -1.64 -17.25 8.03
CA SER A 17 -3.07 -17.08 8.26
C SER A 17 -3.56 -15.69 7.83
N ALA A 18 -4.85 -15.60 7.51
CA ALA A 18 -5.50 -14.33 7.18
C ALA A 18 -5.26 -13.27 8.29
N LEU A 19 -5.07 -12.01 7.89
CA LEU A 19 -4.95 -10.90 8.85
C LEU A 19 -6.16 -10.87 9.79
N PRO A 20 -5.95 -10.60 11.09
CA PRO A 20 -7.05 -10.30 12.00
C PRO A 20 -7.89 -9.14 11.49
N LYS A 21 -9.18 -9.15 11.83
CA LYS A 21 -10.10 -8.06 11.52
C LYS A 21 -9.59 -6.75 12.14
N GLY A 22 -9.49 -5.68 11.35
CA GLY A 22 -9.00 -4.39 11.82
C GLY A 22 -8.72 -3.39 10.70
N ASN A 23 -8.35 -2.18 11.10
CA ASN A 23 -7.86 -1.15 10.19
C ASN A 23 -6.34 -1.27 10.06
N TYR A 24 -5.85 -1.21 8.83
CA TYR A 24 -4.44 -1.26 8.52
C TYR A 24 -4.07 -0.12 7.58
N GLU A 25 -2.89 0.44 7.80
CA GLU A 25 -2.29 1.37 6.85
C GLU A 25 -1.60 0.57 5.76
N MET A 26 -2.14 0.60 4.55
CA MET A 26 -1.67 -0.20 3.43
C MET A 26 -1.20 0.69 2.29
N ILE A 27 -0.36 0.11 1.43
CA ILE A 27 -0.01 0.68 0.14
C ILE A 27 -0.52 -0.24 -0.96
N ILE A 28 -1.14 0.33 -1.98
CA ILE A 28 -1.51 -0.43 -3.17
C ILE A 28 -0.22 -0.70 -3.95
N LYS A 29 0.33 -1.91 -3.87
CA LYS A 29 1.56 -2.27 -4.60
C LYS A 29 1.33 -2.23 -6.10
N SER A 30 0.23 -2.83 -6.54
CA SER A 30 -0.13 -2.90 -7.94
C SER A 30 -1.61 -3.25 -8.10
N ALA A 31 -2.13 -3.01 -9.30
CA ALA A 31 -3.42 -3.51 -9.73
C ALA A 31 -3.23 -4.30 -11.05
N GLN A 32 -3.96 -5.39 -11.23
CA GLN A 32 -3.85 -6.24 -12.42
C GLN A 32 -5.18 -6.88 -12.80
N GLU A 33 -5.46 -7.00 -14.10
CA GLU A 33 -6.55 -7.85 -14.57
C GLU A 33 -6.13 -9.32 -14.51
N ARG A 34 -7.04 -10.16 -14.01
CA ARG A 34 -6.88 -11.60 -13.96
C ARG A 34 -8.12 -12.27 -14.51
N ALA A 35 -7.93 -13.38 -15.21
CA ALA A 35 -9.01 -14.30 -15.57
C ALA A 35 -8.83 -15.61 -14.80
N THR A 36 -9.93 -16.17 -14.32
CA THR A 36 -9.98 -17.55 -13.82
C THR A 36 -10.01 -18.53 -14.99
N GLU A 37 -9.72 -19.80 -14.73
CA GLU A 37 -9.80 -20.88 -15.74
C GLU A 37 -11.19 -20.96 -16.38
N ASN A 38 -12.24 -20.59 -15.64
CA ASN A 38 -13.63 -20.55 -16.10
C ASN A 38 -14.00 -19.25 -16.85
N GLY A 39 -13.04 -18.37 -17.13
CA GLY A 39 -13.23 -17.14 -17.88
C GLY A 39 -13.83 -15.97 -17.10
N ALA A 40 -14.03 -16.09 -15.78
CA ALA A 40 -14.42 -14.94 -14.97
C ALA A 40 -13.23 -14.00 -14.76
N GLU A 41 -13.41 -12.73 -15.06
CA GLU A 41 -12.37 -11.70 -14.97
C GLU A 41 -12.53 -10.83 -13.71
N SER A 42 -11.40 -10.50 -13.07
CA SER A 42 -11.32 -9.61 -11.92
C SER A 42 -10.21 -8.56 -12.11
N LEU A 43 -10.41 -7.37 -11.55
CA LEU A 43 -9.36 -6.40 -11.31
C LEU A 43 -8.88 -6.58 -9.87
N GLN A 44 -7.71 -7.20 -9.73
CA GLN A 44 -7.12 -7.52 -8.44
C GLN A 44 -6.22 -6.38 -7.98
N LEU A 45 -6.44 -5.88 -6.77
CA LEU A 45 -5.52 -4.97 -6.08
C LEU A 45 -4.63 -5.78 -5.14
N ASP A 46 -3.32 -5.59 -5.24
CA ASP A 46 -2.33 -6.11 -4.30
C ASP A 46 -2.04 -5.05 -3.23
N LEU A 47 -2.54 -5.26 -2.03
CA LEU A 47 -2.37 -4.34 -0.90
C LEU A 47 -1.29 -4.87 0.03
N VAL A 48 -0.38 -4.00 0.44
CA VAL A 48 0.72 -4.38 1.33
C VAL A 48 0.68 -3.56 2.59
N VAL A 49 0.73 -4.24 3.75
CA VAL A 49 0.82 -3.56 5.04
C VAL A 49 2.14 -2.81 5.12
N ARG A 50 2.06 -1.51 5.39
CA ARG A 50 3.21 -0.61 5.43
C ARG A 50 4.20 -0.96 6.55
N ASN A 51 5.50 -0.86 6.25
CA ASN A 51 6.60 -1.21 7.15
C ASN A 51 7.31 0.02 7.74
N ASP A 52 7.04 1.21 7.19
CA ASP A 52 7.55 2.49 7.65
C ASP A 52 6.83 3.01 8.91
N LEU A 53 5.76 2.34 9.33
CA LEU A 53 4.92 2.72 10.46
C LEU A 53 5.16 1.88 11.72
N ASP A 54 6.24 1.09 11.76
CA ASP A 54 6.58 0.22 12.89
C ASP A 54 6.81 1.00 14.20
N GLY A 55 7.26 2.25 14.09
CA GLY A 55 7.48 3.16 15.23
C GLY A 55 6.22 3.84 15.77
N VAL A 56 5.05 3.65 15.16
CA VAL A 56 3.80 4.29 15.57
C VAL A 56 3.09 3.44 16.62
N ASP A 57 2.93 4.00 17.83
CA ASP A 57 2.36 3.30 18.98
C ASP A 57 0.95 2.75 18.74
N GLU A 58 0.10 3.51 18.06
CA GLU A 58 -1.27 3.11 17.74
C GLU A 58 -1.35 1.91 16.79
N LEU A 59 -0.30 1.68 15.99
CA LEU A 59 -0.24 0.63 14.98
C LEU A 59 0.63 -0.57 15.40
N LYS A 60 1.08 -0.61 16.66
CA LYS A 60 1.89 -1.71 17.22
C LYS A 60 1.27 -3.09 17.04
N ASN A 61 -0.06 -3.18 17.15
CA ASN A 61 -0.80 -4.44 17.04
C ASN A 61 -1.29 -4.77 15.63
N THR A 62 -1.10 -3.85 14.68
CA THR A 62 -1.51 -3.98 13.28
C THR A 62 -0.28 -3.91 12.38
N ASN A 63 0.11 -2.73 11.93
CA ASN A 63 1.21 -2.55 10.98
C ASN A 63 2.54 -3.09 11.49
N ALA A 64 2.97 -2.73 12.71
CA ALA A 64 4.27 -3.17 13.23
C ALA A 64 4.37 -4.70 13.38
N LYS A 65 3.22 -5.37 13.58
CA LYS A 65 3.14 -6.82 13.73
C LYS A 65 3.01 -7.55 12.39
N TYR A 66 2.33 -6.93 11.43
CA TYR A 66 1.93 -7.56 10.17
C TYR A 66 2.53 -6.86 8.93
N HIS A 67 3.61 -6.10 9.08
CA HIS A 67 4.25 -5.39 7.98
C HIS A 67 4.63 -6.32 6.82
N ASN A 68 4.65 -5.79 5.60
CA ASN A 68 4.96 -6.53 4.37
C ASN A 68 4.00 -7.71 4.06
N ARG A 69 2.92 -7.88 4.82
CA ARG A 69 1.88 -8.86 4.49
C ARG A 69 1.08 -8.35 3.31
N HIS A 70 0.88 -9.24 2.34
CA HIS A 70 0.06 -8.98 1.17
C HIS A 70 -1.39 -9.37 1.45
N VAL A 71 -2.32 -8.55 0.97
CA VAL A 71 -3.75 -8.82 0.97
C VAL A 71 -4.29 -8.50 -0.41
N PHE A 72 -4.89 -9.49 -1.05
CA PHE A 72 -5.47 -9.34 -2.37
C PHE A 72 -6.94 -8.98 -2.26
N MET A 73 -7.36 -8.01 -3.06
CA MET A 73 -8.76 -7.65 -3.24
C MET A 73 -9.15 -7.87 -4.68
N ASP A 74 -9.94 -8.91 -4.94
CA ASP A 74 -10.50 -9.19 -6.27
C ASP A 74 -11.81 -8.43 -6.48
N ASN A 75 -11.82 -7.52 -7.45
CA ASN A 75 -13.03 -6.86 -7.92
C ASN A 75 -13.51 -7.54 -9.21
N TRP A 76 -14.54 -8.37 -9.09
CA TRP A 76 -15.06 -9.16 -10.20
C TRP A 76 -15.92 -8.32 -11.14
N LYS A 77 -15.78 -8.56 -12.46
CA LYS A 77 -16.77 -8.07 -13.43
C LYS A 77 -18.13 -8.69 -13.11
N ARG A 78 -19.20 -7.91 -13.22
CA ARG A 78 -20.56 -8.41 -13.06
C ARG A 78 -20.82 -9.46 -14.14
N ARG A 79 -21.42 -10.59 -13.75
CA ARG A 79 -21.68 -11.72 -14.66
C ARG A 79 -22.59 -11.34 -15.82
N ASP A 80 -23.56 -10.46 -15.58
CA ASP A 80 -24.58 -10.12 -16.57
C ASP A 80 -24.11 -9.06 -17.57
N THR A 81 -23.31 -8.07 -17.10
CA THR A 81 -22.87 -6.94 -17.93
C THR A 81 -21.45 -7.09 -18.45
N HIS A 82 -20.66 -8.02 -17.91
CA HIS A 82 -19.23 -8.15 -18.18
C HIS A 82 -18.45 -6.85 -17.95
N GLN A 83 -18.92 -6.01 -17.01
CA GLN A 83 -18.32 -4.72 -16.68
C GLN A 83 -17.96 -4.66 -15.19
N TYR A 84 -16.97 -3.82 -14.88
CA TYR A 84 -16.66 -3.46 -13.51
C TYR A 84 -17.74 -2.56 -12.93
N ASP A 85 -17.93 -2.68 -11.61
CA ASP A 85 -18.78 -1.78 -10.86
C ASP A 85 -17.99 -0.52 -10.52
N TRP A 86 -18.04 0.48 -11.40
CA TRP A 86 -17.27 1.70 -11.24
C TRP A 86 -17.70 2.54 -10.03
N ASP A 87 -18.96 2.46 -9.62
CA ASP A 87 -19.46 3.15 -8.42
C ASP A 87 -18.72 2.68 -7.16
N ASN A 88 -18.44 1.39 -7.09
CA ASN A 88 -17.63 0.82 -6.02
C ASN A 88 -16.19 1.35 -6.04
N PHE A 89 -15.57 1.48 -7.22
CA PHE A 89 -14.22 2.01 -7.36
C PHE A 89 -14.09 3.48 -6.91
N GLN A 90 -15.17 4.27 -6.97
CA GLN A 90 -15.14 5.67 -6.51
C GLN A 90 -14.68 5.79 -5.05
N ASN A 91 -15.10 4.88 -4.16
CA ASN A 91 -14.65 4.86 -2.76
C ASN A 91 -13.13 4.66 -2.64
N ILE A 92 -12.55 3.86 -3.54
CA ILE A 92 -11.11 3.60 -3.58
C ILE A 92 -10.40 4.85 -4.10
N PHE A 93 -10.90 5.46 -5.18
CA PHE A 93 -10.34 6.69 -5.76
C PHE A 93 -10.34 7.86 -4.79
N GLU A 94 -11.44 8.04 -4.07
CA GLU A 94 -11.55 9.03 -2.99
C GLU A 94 -10.51 8.76 -1.90
N ALA A 95 -10.40 7.51 -1.44
CA ALA A 95 -9.46 7.13 -0.39
C ALA A 95 -7.99 7.33 -0.79
N VAL A 96 -7.63 7.07 -2.04
CA VAL A 96 -6.27 7.30 -2.58
C VAL A 96 -6.06 8.74 -3.07
N GLN A 97 -7.07 9.60 -2.92
CA GLN A 97 -7.04 11.01 -3.26
C GLN A 97 -6.78 11.29 -4.76
N ILE A 98 -7.38 10.49 -5.64
CA ILE A 98 -7.45 10.85 -7.08
C ILE A 98 -8.39 12.05 -7.23
N PRO A 99 -8.00 13.12 -7.95
CA PRO A 99 -8.85 14.29 -8.14
C PRO A 99 -10.20 13.95 -8.78
N GLU A 100 -11.26 14.61 -8.33
CA GLU A 100 -12.57 14.52 -8.98
C GLU A 100 -12.49 15.00 -10.44
N GLY A 101 -13.12 14.26 -11.35
CA GLY A 101 -13.08 14.54 -12.78
C GLY A 101 -11.79 14.13 -13.49
N HIS A 102 -10.93 13.32 -12.86
CA HIS A 102 -9.74 12.77 -13.52
C HIS A 102 -10.10 11.72 -14.57
N ASP A 103 -9.59 11.89 -15.79
CA ASP A 103 -9.86 11.00 -16.92
C ASP A 103 -8.94 9.77 -16.91
N ILE A 104 -9.51 8.60 -16.59
CA ILE A 104 -8.84 7.31 -16.69
C ILE A 104 -9.24 6.66 -18.02
N LYS A 105 -8.32 6.62 -19.00
CA LYS A 105 -8.64 6.25 -20.39
C LYS A 105 -8.49 4.77 -20.67
N SER A 106 -7.77 4.04 -19.83
CA SER A 106 -7.55 2.61 -19.96
C SER A 106 -7.39 1.92 -18.60
N ILE A 107 -7.52 0.59 -18.58
CA ILE A 107 -7.20 -0.21 -17.39
C ILE A 107 -5.72 -0.07 -17.03
N GLN A 108 -4.83 0.11 -18.01
CA GLN A 108 -3.42 0.34 -17.73
C GLN A 108 -3.19 1.67 -17.02
N ASP A 109 -3.91 2.72 -17.41
CA ASP A 109 -3.85 4.03 -16.74
C ASP A 109 -4.36 3.90 -15.30
N LEU A 110 -5.48 3.18 -15.12
CA LEU A 110 -6.06 2.89 -13.81
C LEU A 110 -5.05 2.20 -12.88
N THR A 111 -4.36 1.17 -13.37
CA THR A 111 -3.43 0.39 -12.55
C THR A 111 -2.21 1.20 -12.16
N GLN A 112 -1.77 2.12 -13.03
CA GLN A 112 -0.73 3.09 -12.72
C GLN A 112 -1.22 4.09 -11.67
N GLU A 113 -2.36 4.73 -11.86
CA GLU A 113 -2.88 5.75 -10.93
C GLU A 113 -3.08 5.22 -9.51
N LEU A 114 -3.49 3.95 -9.39
CA LEU A 114 -3.65 3.29 -8.10
C LEU A 114 -2.33 2.82 -7.48
N ALA A 115 -1.31 2.54 -8.27
CA ALA A 115 -0.04 2.01 -7.76
C ALA A 115 0.66 2.99 -6.82
N ASN A 116 1.27 2.44 -5.77
CA ASN A 116 2.05 3.15 -4.75
C ASN A 116 1.26 4.20 -3.95
N LYS A 117 -0.09 4.20 -4.03
CA LYS A 117 -0.94 5.08 -3.23
C LYS A 117 -1.19 4.48 -1.84
N PRO A 118 -1.03 5.24 -0.76
CA PRO A 118 -1.39 4.81 0.58
C PRO A 118 -2.91 4.90 0.79
N ALA A 119 -3.47 3.93 1.50
CA ALA A 119 -4.85 3.95 1.95
C ALA A 119 -4.99 3.26 3.30
N LYS A 120 -5.95 3.72 4.09
CA LYS A 120 -6.37 3.04 5.31
C LYS A 120 -7.48 2.06 4.96
N VAL A 121 -7.23 0.78 5.16
CA VAL A 121 -8.10 -0.30 4.69
C VAL A 121 -8.61 -1.11 5.88
N TYR A 122 -9.94 -1.23 5.96
CA TYR A 122 -10.57 -2.14 6.91
C TYR A 122 -10.65 -3.56 6.36
N VAL A 123 -9.87 -4.45 6.97
CA VAL A 123 -9.81 -5.87 6.59
C VAL A 123 -10.76 -6.67 7.45
N LYS A 124 -11.61 -7.49 6.81
CA LYS A 124 -12.41 -8.51 7.49
C LYS A 124 -11.74 -9.86 7.33
N LYS A 125 -11.85 -10.69 8.36
CA LYS A 125 -11.50 -12.10 8.32
C LYS A 125 -12.79 -12.89 8.10
N THR A 126 -12.86 -13.69 7.05
CA THR A 126 -14.03 -14.52 6.73
C THR A 126 -13.59 -15.96 6.45
N VAL A 127 -14.54 -16.88 6.48
CA VAL A 127 -14.32 -18.28 6.10
C VAL A 127 -14.93 -18.49 4.73
N ASP A 128 -14.07 -18.72 3.75
CA ASP A 128 -14.49 -19.22 2.45
C ASP A 128 -14.75 -20.73 2.56
N ASN A 129 -15.84 -21.19 1.95
CA ASN A 129 -16.23 -22.60 1.87
C ASN A 129 -16.22 -23.10 0.41
N TYR A 130 -15.57 -22.36 -0.49
CA TYR A 130 -15.45 -22.75 -1.90
C TYR A 130 -14.83 -24.16 -2.02
N ASN A 131 -15.44 -25.02 -2.83
CA ASN A 131 -15.09 -26.44 -3.00
C ASN A 131 -15.09 -27.31 -1.72
N GLY A 132 -15.79 -26.89 -0.66
CA GLY A 132 -15.92 -27.69 0.57
C GLY A 132 -14.70 -27.63 1.50
N GLU A 133 -13.65 -26.89 1.14
CA GLU A 133 -12.52 -26.58 2.01
C GLU A 133 -12.79 -25.27 2.75
N LYS A 134 -12.75 -25.31 4.08
CA LYS A 134 -12.83 -24.11 4.92
C LYS A 134 -11.47 -23.42 4.95
N LYS A 135 -11.37 -22.25 4.33
CA LYS A 135 -10.16 -21.41 4.39
C LYS A 135 -10.49 -20.07 4.98
N GLU A 136 -9.70 -19.65 5.96
CA GLU A 136 -9.77 -18.28 6.45
C GLU A 136 -9.12 -17.37 5.42
N ILE A 137 -9.90 -16.42 4.89
CA ILE A 137 -9.43 -15.45 3.90
C ILE A 137 -9.68 -14.04 4.41
N ASN A 138 -8.91 -13.10 3.85
CA ASN A 138 -9.19 -11.69 4.02
C ASN A 138 -10.21 -11.22 2.98
N GLN A 139 -11.23 -10.50 3.45
CA GLN A 139 -12.23 -9.87 2.60
C GLN A 139 -12.19 -8.37 2.82
N ILE A 140 -12.10 -7.64 1.71
CA ILE A 140 -12.09 -6.18 1.69
C ILE A 140 -13.20 -5.76 0.74
N ALA A 141 -14.06 -4.85 1.20
CA ALA A 141 -15.06 -4.22 0.35
C ALA A 141 -14.56 -2.86 -0.16
N PRO A 142 -15.02 -2.37 -1.32
CA PRO A 142 -14.61 -1.07 -1.86
C PRO A 142 -14.85 0.09 -0.88
N TRP A 143 -15.98 0.09 -0.16
CA TRP A 143 -16.31 1.07 0.88
C TRP A 143 -15.56 0.90 2.22
N ASN A 144 -14.66 -0.09 2.32
CA ASN A 144 -13.76 -0.23 3.49
C ASN A 144 -12.47 0.59 3.33
N PHE A 145 -12.29 1.29 2.21
CA PHE A 145 -11.18 2.18 1.99
C PHE A 145 -11.48 3.55 2.60
N SER A 146 -10.45 4.15 3.16
CA SER A 146 -10.47 5.52 3.67
C SER A 146 -9.10 6.16 3.44
N LYS A 147 -9.07 7.49 3.46
CA LYS A 147 -7.81 8.23 3.38
C LYS A 147 -6.83 7.72 4.43
N SER A 148 -5.59 7.49 4.03
CA SER A 148 -4.50 7.13 4.95
C SER A 148 -4.29 8.25 5.96
N ASP A 149 -4.13 7.88 7.24
CA ASP A 149 -3.74 8.84 8.28
C ASP A 149 -2.27 9.29 8.10
N TYR A 150 -1.50 8.57 7.28
CA TYR A 150 -0.07 8.76 7.06
C TYR A 150 0.24 8.94 5.56
N PRO A 151 -0.12 10.06 4.92
CA PRO A 151 0.00 10.22 3.47
C PRO A 151 1.45 10.16 2.95
N GLN A 152 2.44 10.43 3.80
CA GLN A 152 3.86 10.28 3.48
C GLN A 152 4.25 8.81 3.54
N VAL A 153 4.75 8.27 2.43
CA VAL A 153 5.10 6.85 2.30
C VAL A 153 6.62 6.71 2.26
N GLN A 154 7.17 5.95 3.21
CA GLN A 154 8.60 5.57 3.24
C GLN A 154 8.78 4.05 3.20
N HIS A 155 7.78 3.33 2.66
CA HIS A 155 7.80 1.88 2.58
C HIS A 155 9.03 1.36 1.82
N VAL A 156 9.78 0.44 2.43
CA VAL A 156 10.96 -0.19 1.79
C VAL A 156 10.59 -1.54 1.20
N TRP A 157 10.66 -1.67 -0.13
CA TRP A 157 10.34 -2.91 -0.84
C TRP A 157 11.51 -3.89 -0.82
N LYS A 158 11.26 -5.16 -0.48
CA LYS A 158 12.29 -6.22 -0.44
C LYS A 158 12.88 -6.56 -1.81
N ASP A 159 12.12 -6.37 -2.88
CA ASP A 159 12.53 -6.71 -4.25
C ASP A 159 13.30 -5.58 -4.94
N GLN A 160 13.74 -4.54 -4.21
CA GLN A 160 14.61 -3.49 -4.72
C GLN A 160 16.01 -4.05 -5.05
N LYS A 161 16.16 -4.66 -6.22
CA LYS A 161 17.46 -4.72 -6.87
C LYS A 161 17.81 -3.29 -7.31
N ASP A 162 18.96 -2.79 -6.84
CA ASP A 162 19.52 -1.45 -7.14
C ASP A 162 18.76 -0.23 -6.58
N GLY A 163 17.96 -0.38 -5.52
CA GLY A 163 17.32 0.77 -4.83
C GLY A 163 16.25 1.50 -5.65
N LYS A 164 15.91 1.01 -6.84
CA LYS A 164 14.83 1.54 -7.67
C LYS A 164 13.52 0.88 -7.26
N ASN A 165 12.62 1.65 -6.64
CA ASN A 165 11.21 1.27 -6.57
C ASN A 165 10.68 1.13 -8.02
N PRO A 166 10.15 -0.02 -8.46
CA PRO A 166 9.58 -0.17 -9.80
C PRO A 166 8.39 0.78 -10.04
N PHE A 167 7.89 1.43 -8.99
CA PHE A 167 6.81 2.42 -8.99
C PHE A 167 7.28 3.82 -8.54
N ALA A 168 8.58 4.12 -8.58
CA ALA A 168 9.15 5.41 -8.13
C ALA A 168 8.51 6.64 -8.82
N GLY A 169 7.97 6.48 -10.02
CA GLY A 169 7.25 7.54 -10.74
C GLY A 169 5.84 7.87 -10.18
N ASN A 170 5.29 7.03 -9.30
CA ASN A 170 3.91 7.12 -8.82
C ASN A 170 3.83 7.43 -7.32
N GLN A 171 4.92 7.94 -6.74
CA GLN A 171 4.94 8.39 -5.35
C GLN A 171 3.91 9.52 -5.17
N PRO A 172 3.04 9.49 -4.15
CA PRO A 172 2.23 10.66 -3.82
C PRO A 172 3.17 11.84 -3.61
N ALA A 173 2.83 13.00 -4.18
CA ALA A 173 3.67 14.18 -4.18
C ALA A 173 4.24 14.41 -2.77
N SER A 174 5.56 14.34 -2.66
CA SER A 174 6.28 14.99 -1.58
C SER A 174 5.75 16.42 -1.50
N ALA A 175 5.57 16.94 -0.28
CA ALA A 175 5.38 18.38 -0.09
C ALA A 175 6.42 19.12 -0.97
N PRO A 176 6.05 20.26 -1.60
CA PRO A 176 6.91 20.94 -2.56
C PRO A 176 8.32 21.10 -1.99
N ALA A 177 9.31 20.65 -2.74
CA ALA A 177 10.72 20.62 -2.34
C ALA A 177 11.36 22.02 -2.25
N ASP A 178 10.56 23.09 -2.33
CA ASP A 178 10.98 24.47 -2.21
C ASP A 178 10.34 25.07 -0.95
N ASP A 179 10.87 24.71 0.22
CA ASP A 179 10.75 25.60 1.39
C ASP A 179 11.93 26.59 1.33
N PRO A 180 11.72 27.84 0.89
CA PRO A 180 12.79 28.83 0.81
C PRO A 180 13.32 29.27 2.18
N PHE A 181 12.78 28.73 3.28
CA PHE A 181 13.23 28.97 4.66
C PHE A 181 13.91 27.76 5.30
N ALA A 182 14.17 26.68 4.55
CA ALA A 182 14.95 25.56 5.04
C ALA A 182 16.39 26.04 5.34
N ASN A 183 16.67 26.26 6.63
CA ASN A 183 17.95 26.69 7.16
C ASN A 183 19.02 25.62 6.84
N SER A 184 19.65 25.79 5.69
CA SER A 184 20.82 25.03 5.25
C SER A 184 21.96 25.57 6.10
N GLY A 185 22.49 24.77 7.02
CA GLY A 185 23.46 25.16 8.06
C GLY A 185 24.84 25.64 7.56
N ASP A 186 24.89 26.33 6.44
CA ASP A 186 26.05 27.10 5.99
C ASP A 186 26.16 28.35 6.85
N SER A 187 27.30 28.49 7.51
CA SER A 187 27.65 29.71 8.19
C SER A 187 27.85 30.80 7.14
N ILE A 188 27.04 31.86 7.20
CA ILE A 188 27.25 33.05 6.37
C ILE A 188 28.45 33.79 6.96
N ASP A 189 29.62 33.60 6.36
CA ASP A 189 30.81 34.39 6.67
C ASP A 189 30.66 35.76 6.00
N ILE A 190 30.09 36.72 6.74
CA ILE A 190 29.91 38.09 6.27
C ILE A 190 31.26 38.80 6.44
N SER A 191 32.02 38.92 5.34
CA SER A 191 33.23 39.75 5.34
C SER A 191 32.85 41.21 5.58
N VAL A 192 33.63 41.94 6.38
CA VAL A 192 33.33 43.34 6.75
C VAL A 192 33.34 44.29 5.54
N ASP A 193 33.89 43.85 4.41
CA ASP A 193 33.94 44.58 3.14
C ASP A 193 32.62 44.54 2.36
N ASP A 194 31.68 43.66 2.73
CA ASP A 194 30.35 43.52 2.09
C ASP A 194 29.26 44.36 2.77
N LEU A 195 29.62 45.18 3.75
CA LEU A 195 28.71 46.14 4.39
C LEU A 195 28.88 47.52 3.73
N PRO A 196 27.83 48.07 3.09
CA PRO A 196 27.89 49.45 2.61
C PRO A 196 27.94 50.42 3.79
N PHE A 197 28.89 51.37 3.76
CA PHE A 197 28.95 52.51 4.68
C PHE A 197 27.76 53.46 4.50
#